data_AF-A0A915J1I9-F1
#
_entry.id   AF-A0A915J1I9-F1
#
_cell.length_a   1.000
_cell.length_b   1.000
_cell.length_c   1.000
_cell.angle_alpha   90.00
_cell.angle_beta   90.00
_cell.angle_gamma   90.00
#
_symmetry.space_group_name_H-M   'P 1'
#
loop_
_entity.id
_entity.type
_entity.pdbx_description
1 polymer ?
#
loop_
_entity_poly.entity_id
_entity_poly.type
_entity_poly.pdbx_seq_one_letter_code
_entity_poly.pdbx_strand_id
1 'polypeptide(L)'
;MAKTQKSADSSAPLKITKKSMGLSKTEKGKKLRLEKNKAKRKRQDERRKKREALGERAPAKEVPRTIENTREYDVTMVDPNDEEIAHLEMNDEMATYFKRETTPKVLITISQCAKMKTWKFCYELKRCIPNSEMFSRKYVSMKKLVKQALEKKFTDIIIVNENRRKPSELTLYLR
;
A
#
# COMPACT_ATOMS: atom_id res chain seq x y z
N MET A 1 24.15 -24.51 -14.93
CA MET A 1 23.39 -24.29 -16.18
C MET A 1 22.07 -25.06 -16.12
N ALA A 2 21.01 -24.45 -15.59
CA ALA A 2 19.70 -25.09 -15.46
C ALA A 2 18.78 -24.61 -16.61
N LYS A 3 18.42 -25.54 -17.50
CA LYS A 3 17.52 -25.28 -18.63
C LYS A 3 16.13 -24.90 -18.12
N THR A 4 15.73 -23.66 -18.35
CA THR A 4 14.36 -23.17 -18.12
C THR A 4 13.41 -23.93 -19.06
N GLN A 5 12.68 -24.91 -18.53
CA GLN A 5 11.64 -25.60 -19.28
C GLN A 5 10.49 -24.61 -19.51
N LYS A 6 10.43 -24.06 -20.73
CA LYS A 6 9.27 -23.33 -21.25
C LYS A 6 8.07 -24.27 -21.20
N SER A 7 7.18 -24.10 -20.23
CA SER A 7 5.90 -24.80 -20.19
C SER A 7 5.12 -24.43 -21.45
N ALA A 8 4.85 -25.42 -22.30
CA ALA A 8 4.10 -25.24 -23.54
C ALA A 8 2.75 -24.57 -23.26
N ASP A 9 2.53 -23.40 -23.86
CA ASP A 9 1.24 -22.72 -23.88
C ASP A 9 0.27 -23.51 -24.74
N SER A 10 -0.36 -24.53 -24.15
CA SER A 10 -1.39 -25.33 -24.79
C SER A 10 -2.74 -24.60 -24.77
N SER A 11 -2.81 -23.39 -25.32
CA SER A 11 -4.07 -22.73 -25.63
C SER A 11 -4.19 -22.56 -27.14
N ALA A 12 -4.54 -23.65 -27.83
CA ALA A 12 -4.99 -23.56 -29.21
C ALA A 12 -6.11 -22.50 -29.30
N PRO A 13 -6.04 -21.54 -30.24
CA PRO A 13 -7.08 -20.53 -30.38
C PRO A 13 -8.42 -21.22 -30.69
N LEU A 14 -9.44 -20.92 -29.89
CA LEU A 14 -10.80 -21.39 -30.12
C LEU A 14 -11.24 -20.93 -31.52
N LYS A 15 -11.34 -21.89 -32.46
CA LYS A 15 -11.75 -21.61 -33.84
C LYS A 15 -13.18 -21.07 -33.84
N ILE A 16 -13.40 -19.96 -34.54
CA ILE A 16 -14.73 -19.35 -34.70
C ILE A 16 -15.62 -20.35 -35.44
N THR A 17 -16.62 -20.91 -34.75
CA THR A 17 -17.54 -21.87 -35.35
C THR A 17 -18.56 -21.15 -36.25
N LYS A 18 -18.97 -21.75 -37.38
CA LYS A 18 -19.93 -21.17 -38.35
C LYS A 18 -21.23 -20.65 -37.69
N LYS A 19 -21.63 -21.24 -36.55
CA LYS A 19 -22.79 -20.85 -35.73
C LYS A 19 -22.67 -19.48 -35.05
N SER A 20 -21.46 -18.91 -35.01
CA SER A 20 -21.18 -17.60 -34.40
C SER A 20 -21.15 -16.44 -35.40
N MET A 21 -21.34 -16.71 -36.70
CA MET A 21 -21.21 -15.69 -37.77
C MET A 21 -22.31 -14.61 -37.73
N GLY A 22 -23.53 -14.91 -37.29
CA GLY A 22 -24.67 -13.97 -37.28
C GLY A 22 -25.01 -13.28 -35.95
N LEU A 23 -24.23 -13.48 -34.88
CA LEU A 23 -24.50 -12.87 -33.56
C LEU A 23 -23.95 -11.44 -33.44
N SER A 24 -24.53 -10.61 -32.57
CA SER A 24 -23.95 -9.31 -32.25
C SER A 24 -22.57 -9.46 -31.59
N LYS A 25 -21.67 -8.47 -31.76
CA LYS A 25 -20.32 -8.48 -31.17
C LYS A 25 -20.35 -8.76 -29.66
N THR A 26 -21.35 -8.22 -28.96
CA THR A 26 -21.56 -8.42 -27.52
C THR A 26 -21.92 -9.88 -27.18
N GLU A 27 -22.77 -10.52 -27.98
CA GLU A 27 -23.20 -11.91 -27.80
C GLU A 27 -22.09 -12.91 -28.16
N LYS A 28 -21.30 -12.62 -29.20
CA LYS A 28 -20.08 -13.38 -29.54
C LYS A 28 -19.09 -13.32 -28.38
N GLY A 29 -18.86 -12.15 -27.80
CA GLY A 29 -17.99 -11.96 -26.63
C GLY A 29 -18.46 -12.73 -25.40
N LYS A 30 -19.76 -12.71 -25.10
CA LYS A 30 -20.36 -13.48 -23.99
C LYS A 30 -20.16 -14.99 -24.17
N LYS A 31 -20.44 -15.54 -25.36
CA LYS A 31 -20.25 -16.97 -25.66
C LYS A 31 -18.78 -17.40 -25.54
N LEU A 32 -17.86 -16.61 -26.09
CA LEU A 32 -16.42 -16.88 -26.01
C LEU A 32 -15.92 -16.87 -24.56
N ARG A 33 -16.37 -15.93 -23.72
CA ARG A 33 -16.02 -15.90 -22.28
C ARG A 33 -16.54 -17.15 -21.55
N LEU A 34 -17.76 -17.60 -21.86
CA LEU A 34 -18.34 -18.79 -21.26
C LEU A 34 -17.55 -20.07 -21.63
N GLU A 35 -17.18 -20.22 -22.91
CA GLU A 35 -16.37 -21.34 -23.38
C GLU A 35 -14.98 -21.35 -22.75
N LYS A 36 -14.30 -20.19 -22.70
CA LYS A 36 -13.01 -20.02 -22.01
C LYS A 36 -13.10 -20.39 -20.52
N ASN A 37 -14.18 -19.98 -19.84
CA ASN A 37 -14.39 -20.33 -18.42
C ASN A 37 -14.63 -21.83 -18.23
N LYS A 38 -15.42 -22.47 -19.10
CA LYS A 38 -15.63 -23.93 -19.08
C LYS A 38 -14.32 -24.69 -19.29
N ALA A 39 -13.51 -24.28 -20.27
CA ALA A 39 -12.20 -24.87 -20.54
C ALA A 39 -11.23 -24.68 -19.36
N LYS A 40 -11.21 -23.49 -18.75
CA LYS A 40 -10.41 -23.20 -17.55
C LYS A 40 -10.78 -24.11 -16.38
N ARG A 41 -12.07 -24.32 -16.11
CA ARG A 41 -12.54 -25.22 -15.04
C ARG A 41 -12.09 -26.66 -15.29
N LYS A 42 -12.28 -27.19 -16.50
CA LYS A 42 -11.79 -28.53 -16.87
C LYS A 42 -10.29 -28.70 -16.64
N ARG A 43 -9.48 -27.72 -17.07
CA ARG A 43 -8.02 -27.72 -16.84
C ARG A 43 -7.66 -27.70 -15.35
N GLN A 44 -8.42 -26.98 -14.52
CA GLN A 44 -8.21 -26.95 -13.07
C GLN A 44 -8.59 -28.29 -12.41
N ASP A 45 -9.70 -28.90 -12.83
CA ASP A 45 -10.14 -30.20 -12.33
C ASP A 45 -9.15 -31.32 -12.70
N GLU A 46 -8.64 -31.32 -13.93
CA GLU A 46 -7.58 -32.25 -14.37
C GLU A 46 -6.28 -32.06 -13.59
N ARG A 47 -5.87 -30.80 -13.35
CA ARG A 47 -4.70 -30.49 -12.51
C ARG A 47 -4.89 -30.97 -11.08
N ARG A 48 -6.10 -30.84 -10.52
CA ARG A 48 -6.44 -31.31 -9.17
C ARG A 48 -6.37 -32.84 -9.08
N LYS A 49 -7.02 -33.56 -10.00
CA LYS A 49 -6.98 -35.03 -10.07
C LYS A 49 -5.55 -35.57 -10.23
N LYS A 50 -4.74 -34.94 -11.08
CA LYS A 50 -3.32 -35.32 -11.25
C LYS A 50 -2.53 -35.12 -9.96
N ARG A 51 -2.78 -34.03 -9.23
CA ARG A 51 -2.12 -33.76 -7.95
C ARG A 51 -2.53 -34.75 -6.85
N GLU A 52 -3.81 -35.10 -6.79
CA GLU A 52 -4.31 -36.14 -5.88
C GLU A 52 -3.66 -37.50 -6.16
N ALA A 53 -3.53 -37.88 -7.44
CA ALA A 53 -2.90 -39.15 -7.83
C ALA A 53 -1.39 -39.21 -7.59
N LEU A 54 -0.67 -38.08 -7.72
CA LEU A 54 0.78 -38.00 -7.57
C LEU A 54 1.24 -37.71 -6.13
N GLY A 55 0.34 -37.26 -5.25
CA GLY A 55 0.64 -36.97 -3.84
C GLY A 55 1.87 -36.09 -3.67
N GLU A 56 2.89 -36.60 -2.99
CA GLU A 56 4.17 -35.91 -2.74
C GLU A 56 5.04 -35.70 -4.00
N ARG A 57 4.83 -36.50 -5.05
CA ARG A 57 5.53 -36.34 -6.35
C ARG A 57 4.84 -35.34 -7.26
N ALA A 58 3.78 -34.67 -6.78
CA ALA A 58 3.04 -33.71 -7.59
C ALA A 58 3.86 -32.44 -7.85
N PRO A 59 3.82 -31.87 -9.07
CA PRO A 59 4.49 -30.61 -9.35
C PRO A 59 3.95 -29.48 -8.46
N ALA A 60 4.88 -28.69 -7.93
CA ALA A 60 4.60 -27.53 -7.10
C ALA A 60 3.58 -26.60 -7.80
N LYS A 61 2.73 -25.95 -7.01
CA LYS A 61 1.74 -25.00 -7.56
C LYS A 61 2.49 -23.83 -8.19
N GLU A 62 2.15 -23.51 -9.44
CA GLU A 62 2.61 -22.29 -10.10
C GLU A 62 2.24 -21.09 -9.22
N VAL A 63 3.26 -20.42 -8.66
CA VAL A 63 3.07 -19.19 -7.89
C VAL A 63 2.69 -18.08 -8.87
N PRO A 64 1.60 -17.34 -8.63
CA PRO A 64 1.22 -16.25 -9.51
C PRO A 64 2.31 -15.16 -9.51
N ARG A 65 2.53 -14.56 -10.68
CA ARG A 65 3.34 -13.34 -10.78
C ARG A 65 2.52 -12.19 -10.22
N THR A 66 2.88 -11.74 -9.03
CA THR A 66 2.34 -10.52 -8.39
C THR A 66 3.38 -9.41 -8.47
N ILE A 67 2.96 -8.16 -8.30
CA ILE A 67 3.84 -6.98 -8.38
C ILE A 67 4.97 -7.08 -7.35
N GLU A 68 4.67 -7.62 -6.16
CA GLU A 68 5.61 -7.83 -5.08
C GLU A 68 6.67 -8.89 -5.43
N ASN A 69 6.24 -10.01 -6.04
CA ASN A 69 7.13 -11.10 -6.45
C ASN A 69 8.05 -10.73 -7.61
N THR A 70 7.64 -9.76 -8.42
CA THR A 70 8.41 -9.27 -9.58
C THR A 70 9.02 -7.90 -9.36
N ARG A 71 9.14 -7.45 -8.10
CA ARG A 71 9.77 -6.18 -7.77
C ARG A 71 11.24 -6.23 -8.17
N GLU A 72 11.71 -5.21 -8.86
CA GLU A 72 13.12 -5.04 -9.18
C GLU A 72 13.90 -4.81 -7.87
N TYR A 73 15.06 -5.46 -7.75
CA TYR A 73 15.90 -5.30 -6.57
C TYR A 73 16.37 -3.85 -6.48
N ASP A 74 16.16 -3.25 -5.32
CA ASP A 74 16.55 -1.89 -5.00
C ASP A 74 17.77 -1.94 -4.08
N VAL A 75 18.86 -1.28 -4.51
CA VAL A 75 20.15 -1.25 -3.80
C VAL A 75 20.02 -0.55 -2.44
N THR A 76 19.03 0.34 -2.29
CA THR A 76 18.80 1.05 -1.02
C THR A 76 18.00 0.25 0.01
N MET A 77 17.58 -0.98 -0.33
CA MET A 77 16.90 -1.85 0.64
C MET A 77 17.87 -2.30 1.71
N VAL A 78 17.56 -1.91 2.95
CA VAL A 78 18.34 -2.23 4.15
C VAL A 78 18.03 -3.65 4.61
N ASP A 79 19.07 -4.44 4.91
CA ASP A 79 18.92 -5.67 5.69
C ASP A 79 18.75 -5.28 7.17
N PRO A 80 17.69 -5.72 7.86
CA PRO A 80 17.48 -5.40 9.27
C PRO A 80 18.59 -5.90 10.21
N ASN A 81 19.48 -6.81 9.77
CA ASN A 81 20.60 -7.30 10.57
C ASN A 81 21.94 -6.63 10.24
N ASP A 82 21.95 -5.56 9.42
CA ASP A 82 23.17 -4.84 9.07
C ASP A 82 23.65 -3.96 10.22
N GLU A 83 24.81 -4.30 10.79
CA GLU A 83 25.43 -3.59 11.93
C GLU A 83 25.83 -2.15 11.55
N GLU A 84 26.22 -1.90 10.29
CA GLU A 84 26.62 -0.56 9.85
C GLU A 84 25.43 0.40 9.90
N ILE A 85 24.25 -0.05 9.48
CA ILE A 85 23.03 0.76 9.49
C ILE A 85 22.57 1.05 10.93
N ALA A 86 22.66 0.07 11.82
CA ALA A 86 22.33 0.27 13.23
C ALA A 86 23.23 1.34 13.89
N HIS A 87 24.53 1.34 13.55
CA HIS A 87 25.46 2.37 14.03
C HIS A 87 25.15 3.75 13.46
N LEU A 88 24.73 3.85 12.20
CA LEU A 88 24.30 5.12 11.60
C LEU A 88 23.03 5.65 12.29
N GLU A 89 22.02 4.80 12.50
CA GLU A 89 20.77 5.17 13.19
C GLU A 89 21.02 5.67 14.62
N MET A 90 22.00 5.09 15.32
CA MET A 90 22.36 5.47 16.68
C MET A 90 23.04 6.83 16.81
N ASN A 91 23.66 7.31 15.74
CA ASN A 91 24.45 8.55 15.72
C ASN A 91 23.76 9.68 14.97
N ASP A 92 22.58 9.42 14.40
CA ASP A 92 21.80 10.39 13.64
C ASP A 92 20.99 11.34 14.55
N GLU A 93 20.49 12.42 13.97
CA GLU A 93 19.61 13.42 14.59
C GLU A 93 18.32 12.80 15.14
N MET A 94 17.88 11.69 14.55
CA MET A 94 16.72 10.90 14.98
C MET A 94 17.05 9.80 16.01
N ALA A 95 18.30 9.65 16.45
CA ALA A 95 18.69 8.60 17.40
C ALA A 95 17.84 8.60 18.69
N THR A 96 17.56 9.79 19.23
CA THR A 96 16.70 9.98 20.42
C THR A 96 15.29 9.45 20.20
N TYR A 97 14.76 9.59 18.98
CA TYR A 97 13.45 9.07 18.60
C TYR A 97 13.44 7.54 18.57
N PHE A 98 14.43 6.92 17.92
CA PHE A 98 14.54 5.45 17.84
C PHE A 98 14.82 4.79 19.18
N LYS A 99 15.61 5.44 20.05
CA LYS A 99 15.85 5.00 21.44
C LYS A 99 14.64 5.21 22.37
N ARG A 100 13.58 5.90 21.91
CA ARG A 100 12.36 6.22 22.66
C ARG A 100 12.62 6.96 23.98
N GLU A 101 13.70 7.75 24.04
CA GLU A 101 14.09 8.49 25.25
C GLU A 101 13.13 9.64 25.54
N THR A 102 12.56 10.25 24.51
CA THR A 102 11.59 11.35 24.63
C THR A 102 10.16 10.85 24.41
N THR A 103 9.26 11.16 25.34
CA THR A 103 7.82 10.93 25.13
C THR A 103 7.29 11.93 24.10
N PRO A 104 6.75 11.48 22.96
CA PRO A 104 6.27 12.41 21.93
C PRO A 104 5.06 13.18 22.46
N LYS A 105 5.08 14.50 22.23
CA LYS A 105 3.97 15.40 22.51
C LYS A 105 3.65 16.14 21.22
N VAL A 106 2.53 15.77 20.61
CA VAL A 106 2.22 16.16 19.23
C VAL A 106 1.16 17.27 19.20
N LEU A 107 1.44 18.35 18.48
CA LEU A 107 0.47 19.42 18.23
C LEU A 107 -0.19 19.22 16.86
N ILE A 108 -1.49 18.90 16.84
CA ILE A 108 -2.28 18.82 15.62
C ILE A 108 -2.91 20.18 15.36
N THR A 109 -2.58 20.77 14.22
CA THR A 109 -3.14 22.04 13.76
C THR A 109 -3.83 21.89 12.42
N ILE A 110 -4.76 22.82 12.17
CA ILE A 110 -5.60 22.80 10.98
C ILE A 110 -5.39 24.12 10.22
N SER A 111 -5.52 24.07 8.90
CA SER A 111 -5.55 25.24 8.04
C SER A 111 -6.60 26.27 8.48
N GLN A 112 -6.41 27.53 8.05
CA GLN A 112 -7.33 28.61 8.37
C GLN A 112 -8.71 28.33 7.76
N CYS A 113 -9.78 28.66 8.50
CA CYS A 113 -11.17 28.52 8.04
C CYS A 113 -11.58 27.08 7.64
N ALA A 114 -10.94 26.06 8.21
CA ALA A 114 -11.27 24.67 7.96
C ALA A 114 -12.71 24.31 8.31
N LYS A 115 -13.32 23.43 7.51
CA LYS A 115 -14.71 23.00 7.63
C LYS A 115 -14.86 21.83 8.59
N MET A 116 -16.11 21.60 9.02
CA MET A 116 -16.46 20.56 9.99
C MET A 116 -15.95 19.16 9.62
N LYS A 117 -15.83 18.84 8.32
CA LYS A 117 -15.27 17.56 7.87
C LYS A 117 -13.81 17.38 8.28
N THR A 118 -13.00 18.41 8.08
CA THR A 118 -11.58 18.41 8.47
C THR A 118 -11.42 18.42 9.98
N TRP A 119 -12.29 19.12 10.71
CA TRP A 119 -12.33 19.06 12.17
C TRP A 119 -12.63 17.65 12.69
N LYS A 120 -13.62 16.96 12.11
CA LYS A 120 -13.91 15.55 12.45
C LYS A 120 -12.70 14.66 12.20
N PHE A 121 -12.05 14.82 11.04
CA PHE A 121 -10.83 14.10 10.71
C PHE A 121 -9.71 14.35 11.73
N CYS A 122 -9.48 15.61 12.14
CA CYS A 122 -8.45 15.92 13.13
C CYS A 122 -8.79 15.36 14.52
N TYR A 123 -10.07 15.27 14.86
CA TYR A 123 -10.52 14.66 16.11
C TYR A 123 -10.31 13.14 16.12
N GLU A 124 -10.55 12.48 14.98
CA GLU A 124 -10.20 11.07 14.77
C GLU A 124 -8.68 10.87 14.81
N LEU A 125 -7.91 11.74 14.16
CA LEU A 125 -6.45 11.69 14.17
C LEU A 125 -5.88 11.83 15.58
N LYS A 126 -6.45 12.73 16.39
CA LYS A 126 -6.10 12.87 17.81
C LYS A 126 -6.32 11.57 18.60
N ARG A 127 -7.35 10.79 18.26
CA ARG A 127 -7.60 9.49 18.91
C ARG A 127 -6.59 8.41 18.50
N CYS A 128 -6.04 8.51 17.30
CA CYS A 128 -5.01 7.58 16.82
C CYS A 128 -3.64 7.84 17.45
N ILE A 129 -3.29 9.10 17.69
CA ILE A 129 -1.95 9.49 18.17
C ILE A 129 -2.00 9.77 19.69
N PRO A 130 -1.29 9.00 20.52
CA PRO A 130 -1.23 9.25 21.96
C PRO A 130 -0.54 10.60 22.25
N ASN A 131 -0.87 11.21 23.39
CA ASN A 131 -0.27 12.48 23.85
C ASN A 131 -0.37 13.63 22.83
N SER A 132 -1.41 13.60 21.98
CA SER A 132 -1.66 14.63 20.99
C SER A 132 -2.67 15.68 21.49
N GLU A 133 -2.39 16.95 21.20
CA GLU A 133 -3.28 18.08 21.46
C GLU A 133 -3.71 18.73 20.15
N MET A 134 -4.99 19.07 20.04
CA MET A 134 -5.52 19.75 18.85
C MET A 134 -5.63 21.25 19.12
N PHE A 135 -5.06 22.06 18.25
CA PHE A 135 -5.10 23.52 18.34
C PHE A 135 -5.55 24.15 17.02
N SER A 136 -6.56 25.01 17.10
CA SER A 136 -7.01 25.76 15.92
C SER A 136 -6.12 26.97 15.68
N ARG A 137 -5.48 27.01 14.52
CA ARG A 137 -4.59 28.10 14.12
C ARG A 137 -5.32 29.45 14.02
N LYS A 138 -6.63 29.47 13.74
CA LYS A 138 -7.42 30.69 13.48
C LYS A 138 -6.68 31.62 12.49
N TYR A 139 -6.19 32.77 12.96
CA TYR A 139 -5.44 33.76 12.18
C TYR A 139 -3.94 33.87 12.58
N VAL A 140 -3.44 32.93 13.39
CA VAL A 140 -2.04 32.94 13.86
C VAL A 140 -1.10 32.56 12.72
N SER A 141 0.01 33.29 12.58
CA SER A 141 1.05 32.95 11.60
C SER A 141 1.85 31.72 12.04
N MET A 142 2.37 30.96 11.08
CA MET A 142 3.12 29.73 11.37
C MET A 142 4.31 29.96 12.29
N LYS A 143 5.06 31.04 12.09
CA LYS A 143 6.21 31.40 12.96
C LYS A 143 5.80 31.58 14.43
N LYS A 144 4.64 32.19 14.69
CA LYS A 144 4.13 32.36 16.06
C LYS A 144 3.66 31.04 16.65
N LEU A 145 3.01 30.19 15.84
CA LEU A 145 2.59 28.86 16.26
C LEU A 145 3.78 28.00 16.69
N VAL A 146 4.85 27.98 15.89
CA VAL A 146 6.07 27.22 16.20
C VAL A 146 6.72 27.72 17.50
N LYS A 147 6.80 29.04 17.71
CA LYS A 147 7.29 29.61 18.98
C LYS A 147 6.46 29.15 20.18
N GLN A 148 5.13 29.20 20.07
CA GLN A 148 4.23 28.71 21.12
C GLN A 148 4.35 27.20 21.36
N ALA A 149 4.58 26.43 20.30
CA ALA A 149 4.78 24.99 20.40
C ALA A 149 6.10 24.67 21.15
N LEU A 150 7.16 25.41 20.86
CA LEU A 150 8.44 25.33 21.56
C LEU A 150 8.31 25.70 23.05
N GLU A 151 7.60 26.78 23.37
CA GLU A 151 7.31 27.21 24.75
C GLU A 151 6.54 26.14 25.54
N LYS A 152 5.57 25.47 24.89
CA LYS A 152 4.76 24.39 25.48
C LYS A 152 5.40 23.01 25.42
N LYS A 153 6.67 22.94 24.96
CA LYS A 153 7.47 21.72 24.83
C LYS A 153 6.80 20.62 23.99
N PHE A 154 6.16 21.01 22.88
CA PHE A 154 5.77 20.02 21.86
C PHE A 154 7.01 19.51 21.13
N THR A 155 7.02 18.22 20.83
CA THR A 155 8.07 17.57 20.01
C THR A 155 7.77 17.77 18.54
N ASP A 156 6.53 17.51 18.15
CA ASP A 156 6.13 17.44 16.74
C ASP A 156 4.90 18.29 16.46
N ILE A 157 4.83 18.83 15.24
CA ILE A 157 3.69 19.59 14.77
C ILE A 157 3.13 18.93 13.51
N ILE A 158 1.87 18.56 13.55
CA ILE A 158 1.11 18.09 12.39
C ILE A 158 0.25 19.24 11.89
N ILE A 159 0.32 19.53 10.60
CA ILE A 159 -0.54 20.49 9.93
C ILE A 159 -1.42 19.76 8.94
N VAL A 160 -2.72 19.80 9.16
CA VAL A 160 -3.71 19.27 8.22
C VAL A 160 -4.20 20.39 7.33
N ASN A 161 -3.96 20.25 6.03
CA ASN A 161 -4.45 21.16 5.01
C ASN A 161 -5.74 20.65 4.37
N GLU A 162 -6.60 21.59 4.01
CA GLU A 162 -7.91 21.33 3.41
C GLU A 162 -7.96 21.92 2.02
N ASN A 163 -8.41 21.13 1.04
CA ASN A 163 -8.71 21.61 -0.30
C ASN A 163 -10.15 21.20 -0.66
N ARG A 164 -10.89 22.10 -1.31
CA ARG A 164 -12.29 21.88 -1.75
C ARG A 164 -13.19 21.22 -0.69
N ARG A 165 -13.12 21.67 0.57
CA ARG A 165 -13.91 21.15 1.69
C ARG A 165 -13.58 19.72 2.13
N LYS A 166 -12.37 19.24 1.82
CA LYS A 166 -11.87 17.92 2.19
C LYS A 166 -10.42 17.99 2.68
N PRO A 167 -10.03 17.27 3.74
CA PRO A 167 -8.61 17.12 4.09
C PRO A 167 -7.87 16.51 2.90
N SER A 168 -6.72 17.08 2.55
CA SER A 168 -5.97 16.68 1.35
C SER A 168 -4.51 16.41 1.65
N GLU A 169 -3.87 17.26 2.45
CA GLU A 169 -2.45 17.16 2.74
C GLU A 169 -2.24 17.13 4.26
N LEU A 170 -1.23 16.38 4.67
CA LEU A 170 -0.76 16.32 6.04
C LEU A 170 0.73 16.60 6.02
N THR A 171 1.15 17.70 6.64
CA THR A 171 2.55 18.06 6.78
C THR A 171 3.00 17.77 8.21
N LEU A 172 4.00 16.91 8.37
CA LEU A 172 4.62 16.62 9.65
C LEU A 172 5.92 17.42 9.74
N TYR A 173 6.05 18.20 10.81
CA TYR A 173 7.31 18.85 11.20
C TYR A 173 7.80 18.17 12.46
N LEU A 174 8.95 17.52 12.33
CA LEU A 174 9.71 16.97 13.45
C LEU A 174 10.68 18.04 13.95
N ARG A 175 10.91 18.07 15.25
CA ARG A 175 11.96 18.88 15.87
C ARG A 175 13.27 18.11 15.91
#